data_AF-A0A844FRC5-F1
#
_entry.id   AF-A0A844FRC5-F1
#
_cell.length_a   1.000
_cell.length_b   1.000
_cell.length_c   1.000
_cell.angle_alpha   90.00
_cell.angle_beta   90.00
_cell.angle_gamma   90.00
#
_symmetry.space_group_name_H-M   'P 1'
#
loop_
_entity.id
_entity.type
_entity.pdbx_description
1 polymer ?
#
loop_
_entity_poly.entity_id
_entity_poly.type
_entity_poly.pdbx_seq_one_letter_code
_entity_poly.pdbx_strand_id
1 'polypeptide(L)'
;MNPDVYQAYTGVTIEHMKDNLLKLSRLVPKERLHIRIPHITHYNDKYYMAYSKMWVEDHLGVKPELFEYLELPYNEDEKRV
;
A
#
# COMPACT_ATOMS: atom_id res chain seq x y z
N MET A 1 0.30 -9.37 1.39
CA MET A 1 -0.47 -8.37 0.58
C MET A 1 -1.47 -9.06 -0.34
N ASN A 2 -2.71 -8.58 -0.42
CA ASN A 2 -3.76 -9.18 -1.28
C ASN A 2 -3.66 -8.65 -2.73
N PRO A 3 -3.48 -9.52 -3.75
CA PRO A 3 -3.42 -9.11 -5.16
C PRO A 3 -4.72 -8.49 -5.69
N ASP A 4 -5.89 -8.95 -5.23
CA ASP A 4 -7.20 -8.51 -5.73
C ASP A 4 -7.49 -7.06 -5.31
N VAL A 5 -7.18 -6.73 -4.07
CA VAL A 5 -7.30 -5.36 -3.51
C VAL A 5 -6.46 -4.36 -4.31
N TYR A 6 -5.21 -4.72 -4.59
CA TYR A 6 -4.27 -3.83 -5.27
C TYR A 6 -4.64 -3.64 -6.74
N GLN A 7 -5.03 -4.72 -7.42
CA GLN A 7 -5.52 -4.68 -8.80
C GLN A 7 -6.81 -3.86 -8.92
N ALA A 8 -7.76 -4.03 -8.00
CA ALA A 8 -9.00 -3.27 -7.98
C ALA A 8 -8.76 -1.76 -7.82
N TYR A 9 -7.81 -1.37 -6.96
CA TYR A 9 -7.52 0.04 -6.68
C TYR A 9 -6.64 0.70 -7.75
N THR A 10 -5.62 0.01 -8.25
CA THR A 10 -4.59 0.59 -9.13
C THR A 10 -4.74 0.23 -10.60
N GLY A 11 -5.55 -0.77 -10.94
CA GLY A 11 -5.65 -1.31 -12.29
C GLY A 11 -4.45 -2.15 -12.73
N VAL A 12 -3.46 -2.40 -11.86
CA VAL A 12 -2.25 -3.18 -12.18
C VAL A 12 -1.95 -4.29 -11.16
N THR A 13 -1.26 -5.33 -11.60
CA THR A 13 -0.95 -6.49 -10.76
C THR A 13 0.08 -6.14 -9.70
N ILE A 14 -0.06 -6.71 -8.50
CA ILE A 14 0.82 -6.40 -7.36
C ILE A 14 2.24 -6.97 -7.48
N GLU A 15 2.47 -7.96 -8.33
CA GLU A 15 3.73 -8.73 -8.34
C GLU A 15 4.96 -7.87 -8.68
N HIS A 16 4.87 -7.01 -9.69
CA HIS A 16 5.96 -6.07 -10.01
C HIS A 16 6.29 -5.12 -8.85
N MET A 17 5.27 -4.70 -8.08
CA MET A 17 5.47 -3.82 -6.94
C MET A 17 6.23 -4.56 -5.82
N LYS A 18 5.85 -5.80 -5.51
CA LYS A 18 6.56 -6.64 -4.52
C LYS A 18 8.03 -6.87 -4.93
N ASP A 19 8.27 -7.24 -6.19
CA ASP A 19 9.62 -7.49 -6.69
C ASP A 19 10.50 -6.23 -6.59
N ASN A 20 9.95 -5.08 -6.95
CA ASN A 20 10.67 -3.82 -6.87
C ASN A 20 10.94 -3.41 -5.41
N LEU A 21 10.00 -3.64 -4.49
CA LEU A 21 10.23 -3.40 -3.06
C LEU A 21 11.35 -4.28 -2.50
N LEU A 22 11.40 -5.55 -2.87
CA LEU A 22 12.46 -6.48 -2.45
C LEU A 22 13.83 -6.09 -3.01
N LYS A 23 13.88 -5.55 -4.23
CA LYS A 23 15.12 -5.00 -4.80
C LYS A 23 15.54 -3.74 -4.05
N LEU A 24 14.59 -2.83 -3.80
CA LEU A 24 14.85 -1.58 -3.09
C LEU A 24 15.38 -1.83 -1.67
N SER A 25 14.81 -2.80 -0.94
CA SER A 25 15.24 -3.12 0.42
C SER A 25 16.66 -3.70 0.52
N ARG A 26 17.20 -4.23 -0.59
CA ARG A 26 18.59 -4.68 -0.68
C ARG A 26 19.57 -3.54 -0.96
N LEU A 27 19.07 -2.44 -1.55
CA LEU A 27 19.88 -1.29 -1.95
C LEU A 27 19.86 -0.17 -0.92
N VAL A 28 18.79 -0.08 -0.13
CA VAL A 28 18.54 1.02 0.80
C VAL A 28 18.54 0.48 2.23
N PRO A 29 19.29 1.10 3.16
CA PRO A 29 19.22 0.76 4.59
C PRO A 29 17.79 0.88 5.11
N LYS A 30 17.39 -0.02 6.00
CA LYS A 30 16.02 -0.13 6.53
C LYS A 30 15.55 1.16 7.20
N GLU A 31 16.47 1.87 7.84
CA GLU A 31 16.24 3.13 8.56
C GLU A 31 15.84 4.28 7.61
N ARG A 32 16.09 4.12 6.31
CA ARG A 32 15.73 5.08 5.26
C ARG A 32 14.48 4.67 4.48
N LEU A 33 13.86 3.55 4.83
CA LEU A 33 12.64 3.06 4.19
C LEU A 33 11.44 3.33 5.08
N HIS A 34 10.54 4.19 4.60
CA HIS A 34 9.25 4.43 5.21
C HIS A 34 8.15 3.83 4.35
N ILE A 35 7.43 2.84 4.87
CA ILE A 35 6.35 2.17 4.14
C ILE A 35 5.03 2.50 4.81
N ARG A 36 4.07 2.95 3.99
CA ARG A 36 2.72 3.30 4.45
C ARG A 36 1.72 2.33 3.84
N ILE A 37 0.77 1.87 4.65
CA ILE A 37 -0.31 0.98 4.26
C ILE A 37 -1.63 1.71 4.52
N PRO A 38 -2.28 2.21 3.46
CA PRO A 38 -3.55 2.91 3.61
C PRO A 38 -4.70 1.95 3.89
N HIS A 39 -5.65 2.40 4.72
CA HIS A 39 -7.04 2.00 4.64
C HIS A 39 -7.71 2.79 3.51
N ILE A 40 -8.31 2.09 2.58
CA ILE A 40 -9.01 2.64 1.41
C ILE A 40 -10.43 2.10 1.48
N THR A 41 -11.39 2.98 1.77
CA THR A 41 -12.81 2.61 1.89
C THR A 41 -13.25 1.83 0.66
N HIS A 42 -13.96 0.73 0.88
CA HIS A 42 -14.46 -0.21 -0.14
C HIS A 42 -13.41 -1.09 -0.85
N TYR A 43 -12.10 -0.88 -0.65
CA TYR A 43 -11.06 -1.70 -1.28
C TYR A 43 -10.39 -2.65 -0.29
N ASN A 44 -10.07 -2.19 0.91
CA ASN A 44 -9.46 -3.02 1.93
C ASN A 44 -10.09 -2.81 3.29
N ASP A 45 -9.93 -3.80 4.15
CA ASP A 45 -10.40 -3.78 5.52
C ASP A 45 -9.22 -3.98 6.49
N LYS A 46 -9.51 -4.00 7.78
CA LYS A 46 -8.50 -4.21 8.82
C LYS A 46 -7.76 -5.54 8.67
N TYR A 47 -8.42 -6.57 8.13
CA TYR A 47 -7.81 -7.87 7.90
C TYR A 47 -6.75 -7.80 6.79
N TYR A 48 -7.07 -7.21 5.65
CA TYR A 48 -6.14 -7.03 4.55
C TYR A 48 -5.00 -6.06 4.88
N MET A 49 -5.27 -5.05 5.71
CA MET A 49 -4.22 -4.18 6.25
C MET A 49 -3.26 -4.95 7.15
N ALA A 50 -3.77 -5.79 8.07
CA ALA A 50 -2.94 -6.61 8.93
C ALA A 50 -2.08 -7.60 8.11
N TYR A 51 -2.66 -8.23 7.10
CA TYR A 51 -1.92 -9.12 6.20
C TYR A 51 -0.82 -8.41 5.42
N SER A 52 -1.08 -7.17 4.98
CA SER A 52 -0.08 -6.35 4.30
C SER A 52 1.03 -5.91 5.24
N LYS A 53 0.69 -5.57 6.50
CA LYS A 53 1.65 -5.27 7.55
C LYS A 53 2.58 -6.43 7.83
N MET A 54 2.02 -7.62 8.08
CA MET A 54 2.82 -8.83 8.32
C MET A 54 3.79 -9.09 7.18
N TRP A 55 3.32 -8.99 5.94
CA TRP A 55 4.18 -9.21 4.77
C TRP A 55 5.38 -8.24 4.74
N VAL A 56 5.14 -6.94 5.01
CA VAL A 56 6.21 -5.92 5.05
C VAL A 56 7.19 -6.19 6.18
N GLU A 57 6.70 -6.52 7.38
CA GLU A 57 7.55 -6.83 8.53
C GLU A 57 8.42 -8.08 8.27
N ASP A 58 7.84 -9.15 7.73
CA ASP A 58 8.53 -10.42 7.47
C ASP A 58 9.57 -10.32 6.34
N HIS A 59 9.26 -9.59 5.27
CA HIS A 59 10.09 -9.59 4.06
C HIS A 59 11.07 -8.42 3.98
N LEU A 60 10.70 -7.27 4.54
CA LEU A 60 11.50 -6.05 4.48
C LEU A 60 12.14 -5.72 5.83
N GLY A 61 11.62 -6.26 6.93
CA GLY A 61 12.12 -5.97 8.28
C GLY A 61 11.93 -4.51 8.68
N VAL A 62 10.92 -3.85 8.13
CA VAL A 62 10.54 -2.45 8.39
C VAL A 62 9.16 -2.46 9.04
N LYS A 63 8.95 -1.62 10.04
CA LYS A 63 7.63 -1.42 10.66
C LYS A 63 6.82 -0.43 9.81
N PRO A 64 5.71 -0.83 9.18
CA PRO A 64 4.94 0.08 8.35
C PRO A 64 4.03 0.99 9.19
N GLU A 65 3.72 2.15 8.64
CA GLU A 65 2.67 3.05 9.12
C GLU A 65 1.32 2.60 8.54
N LEU A 66 0.36 2.29 9.42
CA LEU A 66 -1.04 2.14 9.02
C LEU A 66 -1.70 3.52 9.08
N PHE A 67 -2.33 3.94 7.99
CA PHE A 67 -3.02 5.24 7.96
C PHE A 67 -4.33 5.12 7.20
N GLU A 68 -5.20 6.11 7.35
CA GLU A 68 -6.48 6.18 6.67
C GLU A 68 -6.46 7.37 5.71
N TYR A 69 -6.89 7.16 4.46
CA TYR A 69 -7.11 8.29 3.57
C TYR A 69 -8.35 9.05 4.05
N LEU A 70 -8.21 10.37 4.21
CA LEU A 70 -9.37 11.23 4.33
C LEU A 70 -10.13 11.16 3.01
N GLU A 71 -11.40 10.75 3.08
CA GLU A 71 -12.30 10.96 1.95
C GLU A 71 -12.38 12.46 1.71
N LEU A 72 -11.74 12.94 0.63
CA LEU A 72 -12.00 14.29 0.17
C LEU A 72 -13.49 14.35 -0.18
N PRO A 73 -14.22 15.41 0.20
CA PRO A 73 -15.57 15.59 -0.26
C PRO A 73 -15.55 15.53 -1.78
N TYR A 74 -16.21 14.52 -2.34
CA TYR A 74 -16.34 14.35 -3.78
C TYR A 74 -17.08 15.57 -4.33
N ASN A 75 -16.36 16.47 -5.00
CA ASN A 75 -16.93 17.59 -5.70
C ASN A 75 -17.03 17.22 -7.18
N GLU A 76 -18.25 17.01 -7.67
CA GLU A 76 -18.51 16.66 -9.08
C GLU A 76 -17.97 17.70 -10.07
N ASP A 77 -17.70 18.92 -9.60
CA ASP A 77 -17.24 20.06 -10.40
C ASP A 77 -15.75 20.02 -10.79
N GLU A 78 -14.91 19.14 -10.22
CA GLU A 78 -13.47 19.10 -10.53
C GLU A 78 -13.11 18.27 -11.79
N LYS A 79 -14.10 17.77 -12.55
CA LYS A 79 -13.86 17.31 -13.92
C LYS A 79 -13.90 18.47 -14.91
N ARG A 80 -12.85 19.30 -14.90
CA ARG A 80 -12.41 20.17 -16.01
C ARG A 80 -11.12 20.88 -15.61
N VAL A 81 -9.97 20.39 -16.03
CA VAL A 81 -9.07 21.00 -17.04
C VAL A 81 -8.19 19.89 -17.62
#